data_AF-A0A8C2G1B7-F1
#
_entry.id   AF-A0A8C2G1B7-F1
#
_cell.length_a   1.000
_cell.length_b   1.000
_cell.length_c   1.000
_cell.angle_alpha   90.00
_cell.angle_beta   90.00
_cell.angle_gamma   90.00
#
_symmetry.space_group_name_H-M   'P 1'
#
loop_
_entity.id
_entity.type
_entity.pdbx_description
1 polymer ?
#
loop_
_entity_poly.entity_id
_entity_poly.type
_entity_poly.pdbx_seq_one_letter_code
_entity_poly.pdbx_strand_id
1 'polypeptide(L)'
;KNLKCVGFEGTGQYYSNLKSRYGNNIDTCNIAQLLAPSIIDLSKTFYCHLGVNVPDHAMTFRSLCNLLQDSVTPFVVSVHAKECAGVCKQNEMLISYLKSFFTLVCQATLTIRIIDLLQKCTQVSPKRKENLAKNDLPVVVIFKDFEAFNSQVLQDFILICSRYTQELPFVFIFGIATSPSAIQHRLPHSVSSLLCIEVFHSLSCTQHLASVFDKLILNSQFPFKLSSRVIQVLVGIFLYHDFSVQNFVKGLQFSMLEHFNSQPLSVLCCQKHEALLSAKILSKQNVERIRHLPSFMRYVETQEPQEQVRLLTNDEHVKEVCQKLLKNLHTYHKNYYPILQCLHSLTSSLPKFPLGKHIRELHVSCIEKNLWETEEYDSALQLLRILAKDELVAALRSCAEILKSANTKRMQNVLQQLEDFLGRLEALQGKTDSVSKMEYQRTDLFQLQKTLLEKESRRTKRMNPFEVLRSQVIDFIDSLVREYLTPAEFQPLNEVCYYSSSGVLRQRLNVTPRTSIQAALTHPFYYLKNESLKTNTGTISSAAPDLCIVYKLHLECGRLINLYDWLEAYVTVMSAAEDQDTNSEECGKFDSLKHARFIQAVSEMEFLGFVKSTKQKTDHVARLTWGGC
;
A
#
# COMPACT_ATOMS: atom_id res chain seq x y z
N LYS A 1 -28.21 3.23 56.19
CA LYS A 1 -27.29 2.98 57.33
C LYS A 1 -26.13 2.13 56.83
N ASN A 2 -24.97 2.79 56.69
CA ASN A 2 -23.58 2.29 56.68
C ASN A 2 -23.22 1.02 55.92
N LEU A 3 -22.47 1.18 54.82
CA LEU A 3 -21.05 0.80 54.80
C LEU A 3 -20.31 1.63 53.73
N LYS A 4 -19.42 2.50 54.23
CA LYS A 4 -18.39 3.20 53.46
C LYS A 4 -17.32 2.17 53.08
N CYS A 5 -16.85 2.17 51.83
CA CYS A 5 -15.49 1.75 51.52
C CYS A 5 -14.70 2.98 51.08
N VAL A 6 -13.58 3.15 51.78
CA VAL A 6 -12.63 4.26 51.77
C VAL A 6 -11.78 4.22 50.50
N GLY A 7 -11.43 5.39 49.96
CA GLY A 7 -10.75 5.54 48.69
C GLY A 7 -9.27 5.17 48.66
N PHE A 8 -8.73 5.16 47.45
CA PHE A 8 -7.33 5.44 47.16
C PHE A 8 -7.27 6.47 46.02
N GLU A 9 -7.35 7.75 46.40
CA GLU A 9 -6.94 8.88 45.56
C GLU A 9 -5.41 8.87 45.51
N GLY A 10 -4.83 8.37 44.42
CA GLY A 10 -3.36 8.36 44.27
C GLY A 10 -2.84 7.97 42.90
N THR A 11 -3.63 7.27 42.07
CA THR A 11 -3.21 6.84 40.73
C THR A 11 -3.66 7.81 39.62
N GLY A 12 -4.66 8.67 39.86
CA GLY A 12 -5.26 9.52 38.82
C GLY A 12 -4.32 10.54 38.17
N GLN A 13 -3.35 11.10 38.91
CA GLN A 13 -2.46 12.16 38.42
C GLN A 13 -1.28 11.66 37.56
N TYR A 14 -0.88 10.39 37.69
CA TYR A 14 0.16 9.81 36.82
C TYR A 14 -0.41 9.41 35.45
N TYR A 15 -1.66 8.93 35.42
CA TYR A 15 -2.34 8.51 34.19
C TYR A 15 -2.83 9.67 33.32
N SER A 16 -3.19 10.83 33.91
CA SER A 16 -3.55 12.03 33.15
C SER A 16 -2.37 12.58 32.34
N ASN A 17 -1.14 12.46 32.86
CA ASN A 17 0.07 12.94 32.19
C ASN A 17 0.57 12.01 31.06
N LEU A 18 0.25 10.71 31.10
CA LEU A 18 0.59 9.76 30.03
C LEU A 18 -0.40 9.81 28.86
N LYS A 19 -1.70 10.01 29.14
CA LYS A 19 -2.76 10.19 28.12
C LYS A 19 -2.59 11.47 27.30
N SER A 20 -1.94 12.49 27.87
CA SER A 20 -1.61 13.74 27.17
C SER A 20 -0.36 13.62 26.29
N ARG A 21 0.53 12.64 26.53
CA ARG A 21 1.79 12.47 25.77
C ARG A 21 1.69 11.50 24.60
N TYR A 22 0.80 10.51 24.66
CA TYR A 22 0.64 9.50 23.61
C TYR A 22 -0.84 9.37 23.27
N GLY A 23 -1.27 9.97 22.16
CA GLY A 23 -2.63 9.79 21.64
C GLY A 23 -2.95 8.33 21.29
N ASN A 24 -4.21 8.03 21.00
CA ASN A 24 -4.79 6.69 20.78
C ASN A 24 -4.14 5.80 19.68
N ASN A 25 -3.01 6.17 19.09
CA ASN A 25 -2.29 5.40 18.08
C ASN A 25 -1.07 4.74 18.72
N ILE A 26 -1.09 3.41 18.84
CA ILE A 26 -0.07 2.65 19.58
C ILE A 26 0.65 1.73 18.58
N ASP A 27 1.96 1.94 18.40
CA ASP A 27 2.85 1.01 17.71
C ASP A 27 2.89 -0.36 18.42
N THR A 28 3.14 -1.45 17.70
CA THR A 28 3.24 -2.82 18.26
C THR A 28 4.23 -2.92 19.43
N CYS A 29 5.30 -2.10 19.45
CA CYS A 29 6.22 -1.99 20.58
C CYS A 29 5.61 -1.31 21.83
N ASN A 30 4.70 -0.35 21.65
CA ASN A 30 4.05 0.37 22.75
C ASN A 30 2.93 -0.47 23.39
N ILE A 31 2.31 -1.40 22.64
CA ILE A 31 1.34 -2.35 23.19
C ILE A 31 2.01 -3.19 24.29
N ALA A 32 3.20 -3.76 24.02
CA ALA A 32 3.94 -4.54 25.02
C ALA A 32 4.33 -3.74 26.28
N GLN A 33 4.73 -2.47 26.12
CA GLN A 33 5.09 -1.60 27.25
C GLN A 33 3.89 -1.12 28.08
N LEU A 34 2.73 -0.88 27.46
CA LEU A 34 1.46 -0.56 28.16
C LEU A 34 0.86 -1.79 28.86
N LEU A 35 1.19 -2.99 28.39
CA LEU A 35 0.76 -4.25 28.99
C LEU A 35 1.56 -4.59 30.27
N ALA A 36 2.79 -4.12 30.44
CA ALA A 36 3.66 -4.53 31.54
C ALA A 36 3.16 -4.17 32.98
N PRO A 37 2.53 -3.00 33.25
CA PRO A 37 2.07 -2.66 34.60
C PRO A 37 0.59 -3.02 34.89
N SER A 38 -0.15 -3.64 33.96
CA SER A 38 -1.62 -3.76 34.04
C SER A 38 -2.17 -5.16 34.35
N ILE A 39 -1.34 -6.16 34.69
CA ILE A 39 -1.70 -7.59 34.66
C ILE A 39 -2.03 -8.22 36.04
N ILE A 40 -2.69 -7.49 36.96
CA ILE A 40 -2.91 -8.02 38.34
C ILE A 40 -4.40 -8.24 38.68
N ASP A 41 -5.33 -8.40 37.72
CA ASP A 41 -6.69 -8.86 38.09
C ASP A 41 -7.45 -9.58 36.96
N LEU A 42 -8.43 -10.41 37.38
CA LEU A 42 -9.19 -11.44 36.64
C LEU A 42 -9.36 -11.27 35.11
N SER A 43 -9.12 -12.38 34.39
CA SER A 43 -9.30 -12.65 32.95
C SER A 43 -9.45 -11.43 32.02
N LYS A 44 -8.39 -10.62 31.91
CA LYS A 44 -8.34 -9.50 30.97
C LYS A 44 -8.33 -9.99 29.53
N THR A 45 -9.19 -9.39 28.72
CA THR A 45 -9.31 -9.66 27.30
C THR A 45 -8.97 -8.40 26.53
N PHE A 46 -7.97 -8.50 25.69
CA PHE A 46 -7.51 -7.43 24.83
C PHE A 46 -8.11 -7.60 23.45
N TYR A 47 -8.83 -6.60 23.01
CA TYR A 47 -9.30 -6.47 21.65
C TYR A 47 -8.24 -5.72 20.84
N CYS A 48 -7.81 -6.28 19.71
CA CYS A 48 -6.92 -5.61 18.79
C CYS A 48 -7.62 -5.41 17.43
N HIS A 49 -7.97 -4.16 17.13
CA HIS A 49 -8.46 -3.78 15.81
C HIS A 49 -7.29 -3.69 14.85
N LEU A 50 -7.21 -4.66 13.93
CA LEU A 50 -6.09 -4.78 13.00
C LEU A 50 -6.45 -4.33 11.58
N GLY A 51 -7.74 -4.24 11.24
CA GLY A 51 -8.22 -3.89 9.91
C GLY A 51 -8.31 -5.08 8.94
N VAL A 52 -8.68 -4.81 7.68
CA VAL A 52 -9.06 -5.82 6.67
C VAL A 52 -7.85 -6.57 6.06
N ASN A 53 -6.62 -6.13 6.32
CA ASN A 53 -5.38 -6.68 5.77
C ASN A 53 -4.91 -7.97 6.48
N VAL A 54 -5.74 -9.03 6.41
CA VAL A 54 -5.48 -10.37 6.93
C VAL A 54 -4.05 -10.91 6.69
N PRO A 55 -3.42 -10.77 5.50
CA PRO A 55 -2.07 -11.34 5.29
C PRO A 55 -0.98 -10.64 6.12
N ASP A 56 -1.16 -9.36 6.45
CA ASP A 56 -0.17 -8.59 7.20
C ASP A 56 -0.20 -8.94 8.69
N HIS A 57 -1.35 -9.39 9.20
CA HIS A 57 -1.58 -9.76 10.61
C HIS A 57 -0.68 -10.89 11.08
N ALA A 58 -0.32 -11.81 10.19
CA ALA A 58 0.55 -12.92 10.54
C ALA A 58 1.93 -12.43 11.04
N MET A 59 2.49 -11.39 10.41
CA MET A 59 3.77 -10.82 10.83
C MET A 59 3.63 -9.98 12.09
N THR A 60 2.57 -9.17 12.22
CA THR A 60 2.35 -8.36 13.42
C THR A 60 2.15 -9.24 14.65
N PHE A 61 1.36 -10.31 14.54
CA PHE A 61 1.18 -11.27 15.62
C PHE A 61 2.43 -12.05 15.96
N ARG A 62 3.28 -12.38 14.97
CA ARG A 62 4.56 -13.04 15.25
C ARG A 62 5.50 -12.13 16.05
N SER A 63 5.60 -10.86 15.65
CA SER A 63 6.37 -9.86 16.39
C SER A 63 5.81 -9.66 17.80
N LEU A 64 4.48 -9.60 17.94
CA LEU A 64 3.81 -9.50 19.24
C LEU A 64 4.10 -10.72 20.12
N CYS A 65 4.05 -11.94 19.58
CA CYS A 65 4.37 -13.16 20.31
C CYS A 65 5.80 -13.11 20.87
N ASN A 66 6.78 -12.75 20.04
CA ASN A 66 8.18 -12.65 20.45
C ASN A 66 8.36 -11.59 21.53
N LEU A 67 7.75 -10.40 21.35
CA LEU A 67 7.84 -9.32 22.35
C LEU A 67 7.21 -9.72 23.68
N LEU A 68 6.06 -10.40 23.68
CA LEU A 68 5.39 -10.86 24.90
C LEU A 68 6.20 -11.96 25.59
N GLN A 69 6.83 -12.87 24.83
CA GLN A 69 7.73 -13.90 25.32
C GLN A 69 8.96 -13.31 26.03
N ASP A 70 9.52 -12.23 25.48
CA ASP A 70 10.71 -11.59 26.02
C ASP A 70 10.41 -10.67 27.21
N SER A 71 9.25 -10.01 27.24
CA SER A 71 8.96 -8.93 28.20
C SER A 71 7.98 -9.28 29.32
N VAL A 72 7.00 -10.15 29.08
CA VAL A 72 5.88 -10.36 30.02
C VAL A 72 5.86 -11.79 30.52
N THR A 73 5.67 -12.77 29.63
CA THR A 73 5.61 -14.19 30.01
C THR A 73 6.17 -15.09 28.93
N PRO A 74 6.87 -16.18 29.30
CA PRO A 74 7.24 -17.20 28.33
C PRO A 74 6.03 -17.95 27.77
N PHE A 75 4.83 -17.73 28.34
CA PHE A 75 3.63 -18.49 28.10
C PHE A 75 2.67 -17.81 27.12
N VAL A 76 3.05 -17.78 25.84
CA VAL A 76 2.24 -17.20 24.75
C VAL A 76 1.88 -18.27 23.73
N VAL A 77 0.58 -18.41 23.45
CA VAL A 77 0.03 -19.35 22.45
C VAL A 77 -0.76 -18.58 21.39
N SER A 78 -0.55 -18.91 20.12
CA SER A 78 -1.29 -18.31 19.01
C SER A 78 -2.14 -19.36 18.31
N VAL A 79 -3.44 -19.10 18.15
CA VAL A 79 -4.43 -20.04 17.62
C VAL A 79 -5.02 -19.53 16.31
N HIS A 80 -5.14 -20.43 15.33
CA HIS A 80 -5.78 -20.16 14.04
C HIS A 80 -7.15 -20.83 13.93
N ALA A 81 -8.11 -20.15 13.30
CA ALA A 81 -9.47 -20.67 13.12
C ALA A 81 -9.52 -21.93 12.24
N LYS A 82 -8.69 -22.00 11.19
CA LYS A 82 -8.60 -23.14 10.26
C LYS A 82 -8.21 -24.44 10.96
N GLU A 83 -7.50 -24.32 12.06
CA GLU A 83 -7.00 -25.45 12.86
C GLU A 83 -8.03 -25.93 13.89
N CYS A 84 -9.14 -25.21 14.05
CA CYS A 84 -10.10 -25.32 15.15
C CYS A 84 -11.51 -25.72 14.68
N ALA A 85 -11.63 -26.70 13.78
CA ALA A 85 -12.91 -27.10 13.17
C ALA A 85 -13.86 -27.88 14.11
N GLY A 86 -13.46 -28.22 15.34
CA GLY A 86 -14.35 -28.87 16.31
C GLY A 86 -13.84 -28.80 17.74
N VAL A 87 -14.75 -28.79 18.73
CA VAL A 87 -14.44 -28.67 20.17
C VAL A 87 -13.45 -29.74 20.64
N CYS A 88 -13.58 -30.99 20.18
CA CYS A 88 -12.65 -32.07 20.53
C CYS A 88 -11.27 -31.86 19.93
N LYS A 89 -11.15 -31.41 18.67
CA LYS A 89 -9.85 -31.09 18.06
C LYS A 89 -9.24 -29.83 18.62
N GLN A 90 -10.04 -28.85 19.04
CA GLN A 90 -9.55 -27.62 19.67
C GLN A 90 -9.13 -27.89 21.11
N ASN A 91 -9.86 -28.69 21.88
CA ASN A 91 -9.40 -29.15 23.19
C ASN A 91 -8.23 -30.12 23.06
N GLU A 92 -8.19 -31.07 22.11
CA GLU A 92 -7.03 -31.94 21.89
C GLU A 92 -5.82 -31.19 21.33
N MET A 93 -6.00 -30.19 20.46
CA MET A 93 -4.91 -29.35 19.96
C MET A 93 -4.44 -28.39 21.01
N LEU A 94 -5.34 -27.74 21.75
CA LEU A 94 -4.98 -26.85 22.84
C LEU A 94 -4.47 -27.67 24.02
N ILE A 95 -4.87 -28.93 24.22
CA ILE A 95 -4.24 -29.93 25.11
C ILE A 95 -2.98 -30.52 24.46
N SER A 96 -2.74 -30.48 23.16
CA SER A 96 -1.49 -30.93 22.52
C SER A 96 -0.42 -29.84 22.52
N TYR A 97 -0.85 -28.60 22.30
CA TYR A 97 -0.09 -27.37 22.44
C TYR A 97 0.11 -27.10 23.91
N LEU A 98 -0.92 -27.17 24.76
CA LEU A 98 -0.78 -27.24 26.22
C LEU A 98 -0.10 -28.52 26.66
N LYS A 99 -0.06 -29.66 25.94
CA LYS A 99 0.78 -30.83 26.32
C LYS A 99 2.22 -30.56 25.98
N SER A 100 2.51 -29.89 24.87
CA SER A 100 3.86 -29.41 24.54
C SER A 100 4.32 -28.36 25.56
N PHE A 101 3.38 -27.50 25.97
CA PHE A 101 3.50 -26.50 27.01
C PHE A 101 3.57 -27.13 28.39
N PHE A 102 2.81 -28.19 28.70
CA PHE A 102 2.82 -28.97 29.93
C PHE A 102 4.04 -29.91 29.90
N THR A 103 4.66 -30.27 28.80
CA THR A 103 6.02 -30.87 28.84
C THR A 103 7.06 -29.82 29.22
N LEU A 104 6.88 -28.57 28.80
CA LEU A 104 7.75 -27.43 29.16
C LEU A 104 7.45 -26.88 30.58
N VAL A 105 6.21 -26.99 31.04
CA VAL A 105 5.66 -26.48 32.31
C VAL A 105 5.58 -27.58 33.36
N CYS A 106 5.43 -28.86 33.03
CA CYS A 106 5.71 -29.99 33.94
C CYS A 106 7.22 -30.14 34.21
N GLN A 107 8.09 -29.50 33.42
CA GLN A 107 9.48 -29.24 33.84
C GLN A 107 9.59 -28.14 34.91
N ALA A 108 8.56 -27.32 35.13
CA ALA A 108 8.60 -26.17 36.04
C ALA A 108 7.55 -26.16 37.19
N THR A 109 6.47 -26.94 37.14
CA THR A 109 5.33 -26.83 38.09
C THR A 109 4.77 -28.17 38.57
N LEU A 110 5.60 -29.22 38.60
CA LEU A 110 5.37 -30.40 39.45
C LEU A 110 6.33 -30.36 40.65
N THR A 111 6.33 -29.24 41.35
CA THR A 111 7.20 -28.93 42.50
C THR A 111 6.86 -29.65 43.80
N ILE A 112 6.00 -30.68 43.80
CA ILE A 112 5.74 -31.46 45.03
C ILE A 112 6.06 -32.95 44.90
N ARG A 113 6.32 -33.51 43.70
CA ARG A 113 6.71 -34.93 43.56
C ARG A 113 7.95 -35.25 42.73
N ILE A 114 8.57 -34.27 42.06
CA ILE A 114 9.75 -34.51 41.18
C ILE A 114 11.08 -34.09 41.83
N ILE A 115 11.08 -33.57 43.06
CA ILE A 115 12.33 -33.24 43.79
C ILE A 115 13.19 -34.50 44.04
N ASP A 116 12.59 -35.69 44.15
CA ASP A 116 13.35 -36.95 44.28
C ASP A 116 13.98 -37.44 42.96
N LEU A 117 13.44 -37.04 41.81
CA LEU A 117 13.92 -37.51 40.49
C LEU A 117 14.93 -36.55 39.84
N LEU A 118 14.88 -35.27 40.16
CA LEU A 118 15.81 -34.25 39.64
C LEU A 118 17.20 -34.24 40.33
N GLN A 119 17.41 -35.04 41.38
CA GLN A 119 18.74 -35.20 41.99
C GLN A 119 19.73 -36.01 41.15
N LYS A 120 19.28 -36.72 40.10
CA LYS A 120 20.16 -37.62 39.32
C LYS A 120 20.58 -37.13 37.94
N CYS A 121 20.03 -36.03 37.42
CA CYS A 121 20.33 -35.59 36.05
C CYS A 121 20.49 -34.06 35.96
N THR A 122 21.59 -33.54 36.49
CA THR A 122 22.05 -32.18 36.17
C THR A 122 23.25 -32.27 35.23
N GLN A 123 23.21 -31.53 34.12
CA GLN A 123 24.33 -30.73 33.58
C GLN A 123 23.79 -29.65 32.62
N VAL A 124 23.21 -28.57 33.15
CA VAL A 124 23.14 -27.26 32.45
C VAL A 124 23.28 -26.13 33.49
N SER A 125 24.07 -25.11 33.14
CA SER A 125 24.68 -24.08 33.97
C SER A 125 23.76 -23.12 34.76
N PRO A 126 24.25 -22.50 35.87
CA PRO A 126 23.44 -21.93 36.94
C PRO A 126 23.62 -20.40 37.05
N LYS A 127 22.99 -19.59 36.19
CA LYS A 127 23.06 -18.11 36.32
C LYS A 127 21.76 -17.33 36.12
N ARG A 128 20.61 -18.00 35.96
CA ARG A 128 19.29 -17.33 35.83
C ARG A 128 18.23 -17.85 36.81
N LYS A 129 18.64 -18.54 37.87
CA LYS A 129 17.72 -19.28 38.75
C LYS A 129 17.21 -18.53 39.98
N GLU A 130 17.65 -17.29 40.24
CA GLU A 130 17.39 -16.69 41.57
C GLU A 130 16.30 -15.60 41.64
N ASN A 131 15.60 -15.25 40.55
CA ASN A 131 14.53 -14.22 40.63
C ASN A 131 13.12 -14.66 40.22
N LEU A 132 12.86 -15.95 39.94
CA LEU A 132 11.52 -16.43 39.54
C LEU A 132 10.77 -17.09 40.72
N ALA A 133 10.79 -16.46 41.88
CA ALA A 133 9.99 -16.89 43.02
C ALA A 133 8.67 -16.10 43.06
N LYS A 134 7.55 -16.83 42.91
CA LYS A 134 6.18 -16.42 43.28
C LYS A 134 5.59 -15.17 42.57
N ASN A 135 5.41 -15.23 41.26
CA ASN A 135 4.39 -14.42 40.57
C ASN A 135 3.59 -15.33 39.66
N ASP A 136 2.26 -15.28 39.76
CA ASP A 136 1.33 -15.98 38.88
C ASP A 136 1.49 -15.44 37.45
N LEU A 137 2.30 -16.12 36.64
CA LEU A 137 2.58 -15.69 35.27
C LEU A 137 1.34 -15.95 34.39
N PRO A 138 0.76 -14.93 33.73
CA PRO A 138 -0.42 -15.07 32.90
C PRO A 138 -0.16 -15.94 31.66
N VAL A 139 -1.14 -16.76 31.30
CA VAL A 139 -1.16 -17.51 30.04
C VAL A 139 -1.84 -16.65 28.99
N VAL A 140 -1.08 -16.20 27.99
CA VAL A 140 -1.62 -15.35 26.91
C VAL A 140 -2.03 -16.22 25.71
N VAL A 141 -3.30 -16.16 25.34
CA VAL A 141 -3.86 -16.86 24.16
C VAL A 141 -4.29 -15.84 23.12
N ILE A 142 -3.67 -15.90 21.95
CA ILE A 142 -3.88 -14.98 20.82
C ILE A 142 -4.74 -15.66 19.77
N PHE A 143 -5.93 -15.12 19.51
CA PHE A 143 -6.83 -15.54 18.44
C PHE A 143 -6.62 -14.62 17.23
N LYS A 144 -5.95 -15.12 16.19
CA LYS A 144 -5.55 -14.27 15.05
C LYS A 144 -6.73 -13.80 14.20
N ASP A 145 -7.70 -14.70 13.96
CA ASP A 145 -8.86 -14.47 13.10
C ASP A 145 -10.17 -14.74 13.85
N PHE A 146 -10.54 -13.88 14.81
CA PHE A 146 -11.71 -14.09 15.68
C PHE A 146 -13.01 -14.36 14.90
N GLU A 147 -13.20 -13.68 13.77
CA GLU A 147 -14.42 -13.77 12.95
C GLU A 147 -14.61 -15.14 12.28
N ALA A 148 -13.51 -15.86 12.02
CA ALA A 148 -13.51 -17.15 11.34
C ALA A 148 -13.72 -18.34 12.29
N PHE A 149 -13.69 -18.13 13.61
CA PHE A 149 -13.97 -19.19 14.58
C PHE A 149 -15.47 -19.53 14.63
N ASN A 150 -15.76 -20.80 14.90
CA ASN A 150 -17.12 -21.23 15.23
C ASN A 150 -17.52 -20.63 16.59
N SER A 151 -18.68 -19.96 16.63
CA SER A 151 -19.18 -19.28 17.83
C SER A 151 -19.38 -20.22 19.00
N GLN A 152 -19.92 -21.43 18.79
CA GLN A 152 -20.16 -22.39 19.87
C GLN A 152 -18.85 -22.83 20.54
N VAL A 153 -17.84 -23.14 19.72
CA VAL A 153 -16.56 -23.62 20.24
C VAL A 153 -15.83 -22.54 21.04
N LEU A 154 -15.90 -21.29 20.56
CA LEU A 154 -15.31 -20.16 21.26
C LEU A 154 -16.02 -19.89 22.61
N GLN A 155 -17.35 -19.99 22.64
CA GLN A 155 -18.13 -19.84 23.86
C GLN A 155 -17.78 -20.90 24.90
N ASP A 156 -17.78 -22.17 24.50
CA ASP A 156 -17.41 -23.29 25.37
C ASP A 156 -15.99 -23.13 25.90
N PHE A 157 -15.06 -22.73 25.04
CA PHE A 157 -13.67 -22.50 25.43
C PHE A 157 -13.54 -21.40 26.51
N ILE A 158 -14.18 -20.25 26.32
CA ILE A 158 -14.16 -19.16 27.30
C ILE A 158 -14.79 -19.61 28.63
N LEU A 159 -15.91 -20.35 28.58
CA LEU A 159 -16.57 -20.89 29.77
C LEU A 159 -15.70 -21.89 30.53
N ILE A 160 -14.97 -22.75 29.80
CA ILE A 160 -14.02 -23.69 30.40
C ILE A 160 -12.89 -22.91 31.09
N CYS A 161 -12.26 -21.97 30.38
CA CYS A 161 -11.17 -21.16 30.92
C CYS A 161 -11.60 -20.34 32.15
N SER A 162 -12.83 -19.81 32.15
CA SER A 162 -13.39 -19.07 33.28
C SER A 162 -13.42 -19.90 34.57
N ARG A 163 -13.64 -21.22 34.49
CA ARG A 163 -13.62 -22.12 35.67
C ARG A 163 -12.23 -22.34 36.25
N TYR A 164 -11.19 -22.23 35.44
CA TYR A 164 -9.78 -22.42 35.85
C TYR A 164 -9.07 -21.11 36.18
N THR A 165 -9.77 -19.98 36.21
CA THR A 165 -9.19 -18.65 36.47
C THR A 165 -8.47 -18.55 37.82
N GLN A 166 -8.87 -19.34 38.82
CA GLN A 166 -8.22 -19.35 40.15
C GLN A 166 -6.88 -20.10 40.16
N GLU A 167 -6.66 -21.00 39.20
CA GLU A 167 -5.43 -21.81 39.10
C GLU A 167 -4.47 -21.25 38.03
N LEU A 168 -5.03 -20.65 36.96
CA LEU A 168 -4.27 -20.10 35.84
C LEU A 168 -4.85 -18.73 35.43
N PRO A 169 -4.06 -17.64 35.49
CA PRO A 169 -4.50 -16.35 34.98
C PRO A 169 -4.50 -16.36 33.44
N PHE A 170 -5.67 -16.43 32.81
CA PHE A 170 -5.80 -16.36 31.36
C PHE A 170 -5.91 -14.91 30.86
N VAL A 171 -5.19 -14.61 29.79
CA VAL A 171 -5.31 -13.36 29.04
C VAL A 171 -5.60 -13.68 27.58
N PHE A 172 -6.67 -13.11 27.04
CA PHE A 172 -7.09 -13.34 25.66
C PHE A 172 -6.75 -12.13 24.79
N ILE A 173 -6.16 -12.35 23.62
CA ILE A 173 -5.98 -11.30 22.61
C ILE A 173 -6.81 -11.66 21.37
N PHE A 174 -7.79 -10.84 21.03
CA PHE A 174 -8.66 -11.04 19.86
C PHE A 174 -8.20 -10.16 18.69
N GLY A 175 -7.73 -10.79 17.63
CA GLY A 175 -7.52 -10.18 16.32
C GLY A 175 -8.82 -10.04 15.57
N ILE A 176 -9.31 -8.81 15.45
CA ILE A 176 -10.56 -8.50 14.74
C ILE A 176 -10.28 -7.52 13.61
N ALA A 177 -10.80 -7.87 12.43
CA ALA A 177 -10.62 -7.09 11.22
C ALA A 177 -11.66 -5.96 11.10
N THR A 178 -12.91 -6.22 11.52
CA THR A 178 -14.04 -5.31 11.29
C THR A 178 -14.28 -4.29 12.41
N SER A 179 -15.16 -4.58 13.35
CA SER A 179 -15.57 -3.65 14.40
C SER A 179 -15.81 -4.41 15.71
N PRO A 180 -15.83 -3.72 16.86
CA PRO A 180 -16.13 -4.35 18.15
C PRO A 180 -17.51 -5.03 18.20
N SER A 181 -18.45 -4.65 17.33
CA SER A 181 -19.77 -5.30 17.23
C SER A 181 -19.66 -6.76 16.79
N ALA A 182 -18.59 -7.17 16.11
CA ALA A 182 -18.35 -8.58 15.77
C ALA A 182 -18.28 -9.48 17.02
N ILE A 183 -17.75 -8.97 18.14
CA ILE A 183 -17.74 -9.68 19.43
C ILE A 183 -19.17 -9.87 19.94
N GLN A 184 -19.98 -8.81 19.92
CA GLN A 184 -21.35 -8.84 20.41
C GLN A 184 -22.25 -9.77 19.58
N HIS A 185 -21.98 -9.92 18.29
CA HIS A 185 -22.72 -10.86 17.44
C HIS A 185 -22.28 -12.31 17.59
N ARG A 186 -21.03 -12.57 17.99
CA ARG A 186 -20.46 -13.93 18.11
C ARG A 186 -20.54 -14.50 19.53
N LEU A 187 -20.44 -13.66 20.54
CA LEU A 187 -20.50 -14.04 21.95
C LEU A 187 -21.81 -13.54 22.58
N PRO A 188 -22.63 -14.42 23.18
CA PRO A 188 -23.81 -14.00 23.91
C PRO A 188 -23.40 -13.20 25.16
N HIS A 189 -24.32 -12.39 25.67
CA HIS A 189 -24.09 -11.56 26.85
C HIS A 189 -23.61 -12.34 28.08
N SER A 190 -24.04 -13.60 28.22
CA SER A 190 -23.60 -14.49 29.31
C SER A 190 -22.11 -14.82 29.30
N VAL A 191 -21.48 -14.84 28.13
CA VAL A 191 -20.04 -15.08 27.96
C VAL A 191 -19.29 -13.76 27.92
N SER A 192 -19.86 -12.74 27.28
CA SER A 192 -19.25 -11.40 27.22
C SER A 192 -19.10 -10.76 28.59
N SER A 193 -19.98 -11.05 29.56
CA SER A 193 -19.86 -10.53 30.93
C SER A 193 -18.69 -11.12 31.72
N LEU A 194 -18.14 -12.26 31.27
CA LEU A 194 -16.97 -12.90 31.87
C LEU A 194 -15.65 -12.27 31.39
N LEU A 195 -15.71 -11.47 30.32
CA LEU A 195 -14.54 -10.87 29.69
C LEU A 195 -14.46 -9.39 30.08
N CYS A 196 -13.31 -8.98 30.62
CA CYS A 196 -12.98 -7.56 30.73
C CYS A 196 -12.30 -7.11 29.43
N ILE A 197 -13.05 -6.47 28.53
CA ILE A 197 -12.56 -6.10 27.19
C ILE A 197 -11.93 -4.70 27.19
N GLU A 198 -10.65 -4.61 26.87
CA GLU A 198 -9.96 -3.36 26.57
C GLU A 198 -9.66 -3.25 25.06
N VAL A 199 -9.94 -2.10 24.46
CA VAL A 199 -9.88 -1.89 23.00
C VAL A 199 -8.58 -1.21 22.60
N PHE A 200 -7.79 -1.90 21.77
CA PHE A 200 -6.57 -1.41 21.16
C PHE A 200 -6.76 -1.24 19.65
N HIS A 201 -6.24 -0.15 19.12
CA HIS A 201 -6.25 0.13 17.68
C HIS A 201 -4.83 0.03 17.14
N SER A 202 -4.65 -0.78 16.11
CA SER A 202 -3.44 -0.78 15.30
C SER A 202 -3.42 0.44 14.37
N LEU A 203 -2.22 0.84 13.94
CA LEU A 203 -2.01 1.78 12.85
C LEU A 203 -2.75 1.31 11.58
N SER A 204 -3.27 2.26 10.79
CA SER A 204 -3.98 1.94 9.57
C SER A 204 -3.04 1.45 8.46
N CYS A 205 -3.55 0.65 7.53
CA CYS A 205 -2.77 0.16 6.38
C CYS A 205 -2.26 1.32 5.50
N THR A 206 -3.05 2.39 5.39
CA THR A 206 -2.68 3.59 4.61
C THR A 206 -1.53 4.35 5.25
N GLN A 207 -1.45 4.40 6.58
CA GLN A 207 -0.32 4.97 7.32
C GLN A 207 0.94 4.11 7.18
N HIS A 208 0.80 2.78 7.25
CA HIS A 208 1.92 1.87 7.00
C HIS A 208 2.47 2.05 5.58
N LEU A 209 1.59 2.12 4.57
CA LEU A 209 2.00 2.38 3.19
C LEU A 209 2.73 3.73 3.07
N ALA A 210 2.25 4.78 3.74
CA ALA A 210 2.94 6.08 3.75
C ALA A 210 4.36 5.96 4.35
N SER A 211 4.51 5.27 5.49
CA SER A 211 5.84 5.04 6.09
C SER A 211 6.77 4.22 5.19
N VAL A 212 6.24 3.22 4.48
CA VAL A 212 6.98 2.43 3.50
C VAL A 212 7.42 3.31 2.32
N PHE A 213 6.54 4.18 1.83
CA PHE A 213 6.83 5.11 0.75
C PHE A 213 7.94 6.10 1.13
N ASP A 214 7.86 6.68 2.34
CA ASP A 214 8.85 7.61 2.87
C ASP A 214 10.22 6.96 3.06
N LYS A 215 10.26 5.75 3.65
CA LYS A 215 11.51 5.06 3.99
C LYS A 215 12.18 4.37 2.79
N LEU A 216 11.41 3.85 1.84
CA LEU A 216 11.95 3.06 0.71
C LEU A 216 12.02 3.86 -0.58
N ILE A 217 10.90 4.44 -1.03
CA ILE A 217 10.79 5.03 -2.38
C ILE A 217 11.42 6.43 -2.41
N LEU A 218 11.09 7.25 -1.41
CA LEU A 218 11.57 8.64 -1.28
C LEU A 218 12.99 8.75 -0.71
N ASN A 219 13.67 7.63 -0.48
CA ASN A 219 15.04 7.63 0.02
C ASN A 219 16.05 7.77 -1.12
N SER A 220 16.94 8.77 -1.04
CA SER A 220 18.00 9.00 -2.02
C SER A 220 19.13 7.95 -2.00
N GLN A 221 19.20 7.12 -0.96
CA GLN A 221 20.21 6.07 -0.82
C GLN A 221 20.03 4.94 -1.85
N PHE A 222 18.78 4.64 -2.21
CA PHE A 222 18.47 3.61 -3.19
C PHE A 222 18.48 4.22 -4.60
N PRO A 223 19.33 3.73 -5.53
CA PRO A 223 19.42 4.26 -6.88
C PRO A 223 18.25 3.83 -7.77
N PHE A 224 17.62 2.68 -7.47
CA PHE A 224 16.46 2.19 -8.20
C PHE A 224 15.22 3.01 -7.88
N LYS A 225 14.53 3.47 -8.93
CA LYS A 225 13.34 4.33 -8.87
C LYS A 225 12.22 3.79 -9.75
N LEU A 226 10.99 4.18 -9.42
CA LEU A 226 9.80 3.79 -10.16
C LEU A 226 9.26 5.00 -10.92
N SER A 227 8.77 4.76 -12.13
CA SER A 227 8.00 5.75 -12.88
C SER A 227 6.64 6.04 -12.23
N SER A 228 6.05 7.19 -12.57
CA SER A 228 4.72 7.60 -12.12
C SER A 228 3.66 6.51 -12.40
N ARG A 229 3.61 5.99 -13.63
CA ARG A 229 2.63 4.97 -14.05
C ARG A 229 2.75 3.67 -13.26
N VAL A 230 3.97 3.24 -12.94
CA VAL A 230 4.20 2.04 -12.14
C VAL A 230 3.72 2.24 -10.70
N ILE A 231 4.01 3.40 -10.11
CA ILE A 231 3.52 3.76 -8.77
C ILE A 231 1.99 3.79 -8.76
N GLN A 232 1.35 4.39 -9.76
CA GLN A 232 -0.10 4.43 -9.89
C GLN A 232 -0.72 3.02 -9.95
N VAL A 233 -0.11 2.09 -10.69
CA VAL A 233 -0.58 0.68 -10.73
C VAL A 233 -0.43 0.01 -9.37
N LEU A 234 0.72 0.11 -8.70
CA LEU A 234 0.95 -0.51 -7.41
C LEU A 234 0.05 0.06 -6.30
N VAL A 235 -0.10 1.39 -6.27
CA VAL A 235 -1.00 2.08 -5.33
C VAL A 235 -2.46 1.78 -5.66
N GLY A 236 -2.82 1.69 -6.94
CA GLY A 236 -4.15 1.29 -7.38
C GLY A 236 -4.51 -0.13 -6.92
N ILE A 237 -3.59 -1.09 -7.08
CA ILE A 237 -3.79 -2.45 -6.56
C ILE A 237 -3.98 -2.43 -5.04
N PHE A 238 -3.17 -1.65 -4.32
CA PHE A 238 -3.29 -1.55 -2.86
C PHE A 238 -4.62 -0.93 -2.40
N LEU A 239 -5.04 0.20 -2.98
CA LEU A 239 -6.22 0.94 -2.52
C LEU A 239 -7.55 0.33 -2.97
N TYR A 240 -7.59 -0.28 -4.15
CA TYR A 240 -8.85 -0.79 -4.72
C TYR A 240 -9.07 -2.30 -4.53
N HIS A 241 -8.03 -3.07 -4.20
CA HIS A 241 -8.16 -4.54 -4.07
C HIS A 241 -7.88 -5.05 -2.65
N ASP A 242 -6.65 -4.94 -2.14
CA ASP A 242 -6.22 -5.82 -1.02
C ASP A 242 -5.81 -5.11 0.28
N PHE A 243 -5.55 -3.78 0.26
CA PHE A 243 -4.95 -3.03 1.39
C PHE A 243 -3.73 -3.70 2.06
N SER A 244 -3.04 -4.62 1.38
CA SER A 244 -1.92 -5.37 1.94
C SER A 244 -0.58 -4.73 1.56
N VAL A 245 0.20 -4.39 2.59
CA VAL A 245 1.54 -3.84 2.43
C VAL A 245 2.51 -4.93 1.94
N GLN A 246 2.30 -6.20 2.33
CA GLN A 246 3.10 -7.31 1.80
C GLN A 246 2.97 -7.46 0.29
N ASN A 247 1.74 -7.37 -0.25
CA ASN A 247 1.52 -7.45 -1.70
C ASN A 247 2.16 -6.26 -2.42
N PHE A 248 2.11 -5.07 -1.82
CA PHE A 248 2.81 -3.89 -2.33
C PHE A 248 4.34 -4.10 -2.39
N VAL A 249 4.94 -4.64 -1.32
CA VAL A 249 6.38 -4.95 -1.26
C VAL A 249 6.76 -6.04 -2.28
N LYS A 250 5.94 -7.08 -2.46
CA LYS A 250 6.15 -8.08 -3.52
C LYS A 250 6.08 -7.46 -4.91
N GLY A 251 5.17 -6.50 -5.13
CA GLY A 251 5.10 -5.72 -6.37
C GLY A 251 6.36 -4.88 -6.61
N LEU A 252 6.93 -4.28 -5.57
CA LEU A 252 8.23 -3.59 -5.64
C LEU A 252 9.37 -4.55 -5.97
N GLN A 253 9.43 -5.72 -5.31
CA GLN A 253 10.43 -6.75 -5.59
C GLN A 253 10.35 -7.25 -7.04
N PHE A 254 9.14 -7.46 -7.55
CA PHE A 254 8.93 -7.85 -8.94
C PHE A 254 9.35 -6.74 -9.91
N SER A 255 9.01 -5.48 -9.63
CA SER A 255 9.44 -4.33 -10.45
C SER A 255 10.98 -4.23 -10.50
N MET A 256 11.65 -4.48 -9.37
CA MET A 256 13.10 -4.51 -9.29
C MET A 256 13.69 -5.64 -10.12
N LEU A 257 13.15 -6.86 -10.00
CA LEU A 257 13.58 -8.03 -10.77
C LEU A 257 13.44 -7.79 -12.28
N GLU A 258 12.31 -7.23 -12.71
CA GLU A 258 12.05 -6.96 -14.13
C GLU A 258 12.98 -5.89 -14.69
N HIS A 259 13.25 -4.82 -13.93
CA HIS A 259 14.18 -3.75 -14.33
C HIS A 259 15.60 -4.26 -14.57
N PHE A 260 16.13 -5.04 -13.62
CA PHE A 260 17.48 -5.57 -13.72
C PHE A 260 17.61 -6.70 -14.75
N ASN A 261 16.51 -7.39 -15.09
CA ASN A 261 16.52 -8.44 -16.11
C ASN A 261 16.31 -7.89 -17.53
N SER A 262 15.46 -6.87 -17.68
CA SER A 262 15.13 -6.30 -19.00
C SER A 262 16.22 -5.38 -19.56
N GLN A 263 16.87 -4.58 -18.70
CA GLN A 263 17.81 -3.57 -19.14
C GLN A 263 19.25 -3.90 -18.71
N PRO A 264 20.17 -4.13 -19.66
CA PRO A 264 21.57 -4.44 -19.34
C PRO A 264 22.34 -3.23 -18.79
N LEU A 265 21.87 -2.01 -19.07
CA LEU A 265 22.47 -0.77 -18.55
C LEU A 265 22.17 -0.55 -17.06
N SER A 266 21.26 -1.33 -16.47
CA SER A 266 20.94 -1.28 -15.05
C SER A 266 22.13 -1.64 -14.14
N VAL A 267 23.24 -2.16 -14.70
CA VAL A 267 24.54 -2.29 -14.02
C VAL A 267 25.07 -0.95 -13.50
N LEU A 268 24.67 0.16 -14.10
CA LEU A 268 25.02 1.51 -13.65
C LEU A 268 24.12 2.00 -12.49
N CYS A 269 23.03 1.29 -12.18
CA CYS A 269 22.10 1.60 -11.10
C CYS A 269 22.64 1.11 -9.74
N CYS A 270 23.80 1.64 -9.34
CA CYS A 270 24.47 1.34 -8.08
C CYS A 270 24.66 2.61 -7.24
N GLN A 271 25.28 2.45 -6.07
CA GLN A 271 25.72 3.61 -5.31
C GLN A 271 26.74 4.43 -6.12
N LYS A 272 26.81 5.73 -5.86
CA LYS A 272 27.61 6.69 -6.63
C LYS A 272 29.05 6.24 -6.91
N HIS A 273 29.73 5.65 -5.93
CA HIS A 273 31.12 5.21 -6.10
C HIS A 273 31.24 4.05 -7.10
N GLU A 274 30.41 3.02 -6.91
CA GLU A 274 30.39 1.84 -7.78
C GLU A 274 29.91 2.16 -9.19
N ALA A 275 28.87 2.98 -9.32
CA ALA A 275 28.35 3.41 -10.62
C ALA A 275 29.44 4.11 -11.48
N LEU A 276 30.31 4.91 -10.85
CA LEU A 276 31.43 5.57 -11.53
C LEU A 276 32.53 4.61 -11.97
N LEU A 277 32.79 3.56 -11.19
CA LEU A 277 33.73 2.50 -11.56
C LEU A 277 33.15 1.66 -12.71
N SER A 278 31.89 1.25 -12.60
CA SER A 278 31.18 0.51 -13.65
C SER A 278 31.16 1.29 -14.96
N ALA A 279 30.97 2.62 -14.91
CA ALA A 279 31.01 3.48 -16.09
C ALA A 279 32.38 3.50 -16.80
N LYS A 280 33.49 3.31 -16.08
CA LYS A 280 34.84 3.20 -16.68
C LYS A 280 35.04 1.87 -17.40
N ILE A 281 34.47 0.79 -16.85
CA ILE A 281 34.69 -0.59 -17.31
C ILE A 281 33.70 -0.99 -18.43
N LEU A 282 32.82 -0.08 -18.87
CA LEU A 282 31.82 -0.37 -19.89
C LEU A 282 32.42 -0.93 -21.19
N SER A 283 31.84 -2.03 -21.66
CA SER A 283 32.15 -2.61 -22.97
C SER A 283 31.61 -1.73 -24.10
N LYS A 284 32.17 -1.87 -25.30
CA LYS A 284 31.75 -1.12 -26.50
C LYS A 284 30.25 -1.29 -26.80
N GLN A 285 29.71 -2.50 -26.63
CA GLN A 285 28.28 -2.77 -26.82
C GLN A 285 27.39 -1.98 -25.85
N ASN A 286 27.82 -1.83 -24.59
CA ASN A 286 27.06 -1.06 -23.62
C ASN A 286 27.16 0.44 -23.87
N VAL A 287 28.30 0.93 -24.39
CA VAL A 287 28.44 2.32 -24.85
C VAL A 287 27.47 2.60 -26.00
N GLU A 288 27.34 1.69 -26.97
CA GLU A 288 26.38 1.84 -28.07
C GLU A 288 24.93 1.83 -27.56
N ARG A 289 24.61 0.96 -26.60
CA ARG A 289 23.29 0.97 -25.94
C ARG A 289 23.00 2.30 -25.23
N ILE A 290 24.02 2.96 -24.67
CA ILE A 290 23.87 4.29 -24.08
C ILE A 290 23.57 5.33 -25.17
N ARG A 291 24.24 5.27 -26.32
CA ARG A 291 23.93 6.16 -27.46
C ARG A 291 22.50 6.00 -27.94
N HIS A 292 21.96 4.78 -27.88
CA HIS A 292 20.58 4.49 -28.24
C HIS A 292 19.52 4.88 -27.19
N LEU A 293 19.91 5.36 -26.00
CA LEU A 293 18.95 5.81 -25.00
C LEU A 293 18.26 7.12 -25.43
N PRO A 294 16.92 7.21 -25.35
CA PRO A 294 16.20 8.43 -25.70
C PRO A 294 16.67 9.68 -24.93
N SER A 295 16.91 9.55 -23.62
CA SER A 295 17.41 10.66 -22.80
C SER A 295 18.81 11.13 -23.21
N PHE A 296 19.66 10.20 -23.65
CA PHE A 296 21.01 10.52 -24.11
C PHE A 296 20.98 11.18 -25.50
N MET A 297 20.10 10.73 -26.40
CA MET A 297 19.89 11.38 -27.70
C MET A 297 19.46 12.84 -27.52
N ARG A 298 18.48 13.10 -26.65
CA ARG A 298 18.06 14.48 -26.31
C ARG A 298 19.21 15.30 -25.74
N TYR A 299 20.04 14.69 -24.88
CA TYR A 299 21.22 15.38 -24.36
C TYR A 299 22.20 15.76 -25.48
N VAL A 300 22.48 14.86 -26.42
CA VAL A 300 23.37 15.13 -27.56
C VAL A 300 22.82 16.27 -28.43
N GLU A 301 21.51 16.30 -28.70
CA GLU A 301 20.86 17.37 -29.47
C GLU A 301 21.04 18.76 -28.85
N THR A 302 21.10 18.86 -27.51
CA THR A 302 21.33 20.14 -26.82
C THR A 302 22.79 20.61 -26.81
N GLN A 303 23.75 19.77 -27.21
CA GLN A 303 25.17 20.13 -27.22
C GLN A 303 25.61 20.77 -28.53
N GLU A 304 26.75 21.47 -28.48
CA GLU A 304 27.43 22.05 -29.64
C GLU A 304 27.79 20.98 -30.69
N PRO A 305 27.76 21.30 -32.01
CA PRO A 305 27.96 20.32 -33.09
C PRO A 305 29.33 19.62 -33.03
N GLN A 306 30.35 20.29 -32.50
CA GLN A 306 31.68 19.68 -32.30
C GLN A 306 31.66 18.60 -31.21
N GLU A 307 30.91 18.81 -30.13
CA GLU A 307 30.76 17.82 -29.06
C GLU A 307 29.83 16.69 -29.48
N GLN A 308 28.82 16.95 -30.32
CA GLN A 308 27.98 15.90 -30.91
C GLN A 308 28.81 14.87 -31.68
N VAL A 309 29.71 15.31 -32.55
CA VAL A 309 30.60 14.42 -33.31
C VAL A 309 31.51 13.61 -32.38
N ARG A 310 32.02 14.23 -31.31
CA ARG A 310 32.87 13.54 -30.31
C ARG A 310 32.10 12.46 -29.54
N LEU A 311 30.86 12.75 -29.13
CA LEU A 311 29.99 11.80 -28.41
C LEU A 311 29.60 10.60 -29.29
N LEU A 312 29.43 10.81 -30.60
CA LEU A 312 29.08 9.74 -31.54
C LEU A 312 30.29 8.90 -31.97
N THR A 313 31.50 9.48 -32.02
CA THR A 313 32.68 8.81 -32.59
C THR A 313 33.61 8.21 -31.53
N ASN A 314 33.76 8.84 -30.36
CA ASN A 314 34.75 8.45 -29.35
C ASN A 314 34.11 7.77 -28.13
N ASP A 315 34.36 6.48 -27.96
CA ASP A 315 33.82 5.67 -26.85
C ASP A 315 34.34 6.11 -25.47
N GLU A 316 35.61 6.52 -25.36
CA GLU A 316 36.19 6.92 -24.06
C GLU A 316 35.60 8.26 -23.58
N HIS A 317 35.33 9.18 -24.51
CA HIS A 317 34.64 10.44 -24.19
C HIS A 317 33.23 10.19 -23.65
N VAL A 318 32.49 9.26 -24.25
CA VAL A 318 31.16 8.88 -23.76
C VAL A 318 31.23 8.35 -22.33
N LYS A 319 32.24 7.53 -21.99
CA LYS A 319 32.41 7.04 -20.61
C LYS A 319 32.67 8.16 -19.60
N GLU A 320 33.48 9.16 -19.96
CA GLU A 320 33.72 10.33 -19.12
C GLU A 320 32.46 11.17 -18.93
N VAL A 321 31.71 11.39 -20.01
CA VAL A 321 30.45 12.12 -19.98
C VAL A 321 29.41 11.36 -19.16
N CYS A 322 29.29 10.04 -19.31
CA CYS A 322 28.43 9.20 -18.49
C CYS A 322 28.74 9.36 -17.00
N GLN A 323 30.02 9.41 -16.60
CA GLN A 323 30.38 9.66 -15.20
C GLN A 323 29.90 11.04 -14.70
N LYS A 324 29.97 12.07 -15.54
CA LYS A 324 29.46 13.41 -15.20
C LYS A 324 27.94 13.39 -15.07
N LEU A 325 27.24 12.76 -16.02
CA LEU A 325 25.78 12.65 -16.03
C LEU A 325 25.26 11.86 -14.83
N LEU A 326 25.88 10.73 -14.49
CA LEU A 326 25.53 9.94 -13.29
C LEU A 326 25.74 10.75 -11.99
N LYS A 327 26.83 11.53 -11.89
CA LYS A 327 27.03 12.44 -10.74
C LYS A 327 25.92 13.47 -10.64
N ASN A 328 25.48 14.03 -11.77
CA ASN A 328 24.39 15.00 -11.81
C ASN A 328 23.07 14.36 -11.40
N LEU A 329 22.76 13.17 -11.92
CA LEU A 329 21.54 12.42 -11.58
C LEU A 329 21.45 12.08 -10.08
N HIS A 330 22.53 11.59 -9.47
CA HIS A 330 22.55 11.36 -8.02
C HIS A 330 22.41 12.66 -7.22
N THR A 331 22.96 13.78 -7.72
CA THR A 331 22.83 15.08 -7.06
C THR A 331 21.41 15.61 -7.18
N TYR A 332 20.77 15.42 -8.33
CA TYR A 332 19.36 15.72 -8.57
C TYR A 332 18.47 14.98 -7.57
N HIS A 333 18.60 13.65 -7.44
CA HIS A 333 17.78 12.88 -6.47
C HIS A 333 17.99 13.30 -5.02
N LYS A 334 19.22 13.68 -4.63
CA LYS A 334 19.48 14.17 -3.27
C LYS A 334 18.79 15.49 -2.96
N ASN A 335 18.65 16.37 -3.96
CA ASN A 335 18.00 17.66 -3.79
C ASN A 335 16.47 17.58 -3.98
N TYR A 336 16.00 16.66 -4.84
CA TYR A 336 14.60 16.49 -5.20
C TYR A 336 13.72 16.11 -3.99
N TYR A 337 14.10 15.07 -3.23
CA TYR A 337 13.25 14.56 -2.14
C TYR A 337 13.04 15.55 -0.98
N PRO A 338 14.07 16.25 -0.46
CA PRO A 338 13.87 17.25 0.58
C PRO A 338 12.93 18.38 0.15
N ILE A 339 13.04 18.84 -1.09
CA ILE A 339 12.19 19.92 -1.63
C ILE A 339 10.76 19.43 -1.83
N LEU A 340 10.58 18.19 -2.31
CA LEU A 340 9.28 17.56 -2.40
C LEU A 340 8.60 17.46 -1.03
N GLN A 341 9.35 17.06 0.01
CA GLN A 341 8.84 17.00 1.38
C GLN A 341 8.49 18.39 1.92
N CYS A 342 9.28 19.42 1.60
CA CYS A 342 8.95 20.80 1.95
C CYS A 342 7.65 21.26 1.27
N LEU A 343 7.51 21.00 -0.03
CA LEU A 343 6.28 21.31 -0.76
C LEU A 343 5.07 20.56 -0.19
N HIS A 344 5.24 19.30 0.20
CA HIS A 344 4.19 18.53 0.85
C HIS A 344 3.81 19.13 2.22
N SER A 345 4.79 19.55 3.04
CA SER A 345 4.52 20.19 4.32
C SER A 345 3.74 21.50 4.15
N LEU A 346 3.99 22.26 3.08
CA LEU A 346 3.27 23.49 2.76
C LEU A 346 1.86 23.26 2.21
N THR A 347 1.68 22.19 1.42
CA THR A 347 0.43 21.92 0.70
C THR A 347 -0.54 21.06 1.51
N SER A 348 -0.04 20.22 2.42
CA SER A 348 -0.86 19.42 3.33
C SER A 348 -1.62 20.27 4.35
N SER A 349 -1.16 21.49 4.66
CA SER A 349 -1.89 22.44 5.49
C SER A 349 -3.02 23.17 4.75
N LEU A 350 -3.08 23.07 3.42
CA LEU A 350 -4.05 23.82 2.62
C LEU A 350 -5.44 23.14 2.61
N PRO A 351 -6.53 23.92 2.66
CA PRO A 351 -7.87 23.40 2.42
C PRO A 351 -8.02 22.92 0.98
N LYS A 352 -8.84 21.88 0.76
CA LYS A 352 -9.12 21.22 -0.53
C LYS A 352 -8.00 20.36 -1.15
N PHE A 353 -6.80 20.32 -0.56
CA PHE A 353 -5.69 19.44 -0.98
C PHE A 353 -5.47 19.39 -2.51
N PRO A 354 -5.23 20.53 -3.19
CA PRO A 354 -5.17 20.58 -4.66
C PRO A 354 -4.08 19.67 -5.25
N LEU A 355 -2.96 19.50 -4.54
CA LEU A 355 -1.83 18.68 -4.97
C LEU A 355 -1.80 17.28 -4.33
N GLY A 356 -2.91 16.89 -3.69
CA GLY A 356 -3.05 15.62 -2.99
C GLY A 356 -2.84 15.71 -1.48
N LYS A 357 -3.44 14.77 -0.75
CA LYS A 357 -3.36 14.69 0.72
C LYS A 357 -2.09 13.99 1.18
N HIS A 358 -1.58 13.08 0.36
CA HIS A 358 -0.41 12.26 0.70
C HIS A 358 0.78 12.60 -0.18
N ILE A 359 2.00 12.52 0.36
CA ILE A 359 3.24 12.77 -0.37
C ILE A 359 3.39 11.95 -1.66
N ARG A 360 2.82 10.74 -1.69
CA ARG A 360 2.80 9.87 -2.86
C ARG A 360 2.05 10.47 -4.06
N GLU A 361 0.95 11.18 -3.80
CA GLU A 361 0.13 11.80 -4.85
C GLU A 361 0.91 12.96 -5.47
N LEU A 362 1.49 13.82 -4.62
CA LEU A 362 2.39 14.88 -5.05
C LEU A 362 3.56 14.33 -5.87
N HIS A 363 4.24 13.28 -5.39
CA HIS A 363 5.36 12.65 -6.10
C HIS A 363 4.97 12.12 -7.48
N VAL A 364 3.80 11.47 -7.59
CA VAL A 364 3.26 10.96 -8.86
C VAL A 364 2.99 12.12 -9.82
N SER A 365 2.34 13.19 -9.36
CA SER A 365 2.06 14.38 -10.16
C SER A 365 3.34 15.08 -10.63
N CYS A 366 4.35 15.20 -9.76
CA CYS A 366 5.65 15.82 -10.08
C CYS A 366 6.42 15.06 -11.18
N ILE A 367 6.29 13.74 -11.24
CA ILE A 367 7.00 12.92 -12.23
C ILE A 367 6.25 12.90 -13.55
N GLU A 368 4.92 12.95 -13.53
CA GLU A 368 4.10 12.85 -14.73
C GLU A 368 4.08 14.14 -15.55
N LYS A 369 4.00 15.31 -14.89
CA LYS A 369 3.90 16.62 -15.54
C LYS A 369 4.72 17.66 -14.80
N ASN A 370 5.05 18.73 -15.51
CA ASN A 370 5.60 19.94 -14.90
C ASN A 370 4.54 20.55 -13.97
N LEU A 371 4.86 20.68 -12.68
CA LEU A 371 3.90 21.20 -11.70
C LEU A 371 3.42 22.62 -12.03
N TRP A 372 4.31 23.50 -12.50
CA TRP A 372 3.98 24.90 -12.79
C TRP A 372 3.06 25.11 -14.00
N GLU A 373 2.80 24.07 -14.79
CA GLU A 373 1.84 24.11 -15.90
C GLU A 373 0.43 23.66 -15.47
N THR A 374 0.30 23.14 -14.25
CA THR A 374 -0.96 22.59 -13.75
C THR A 374 -1.81 23.65 -13.04
N GLU A 375 -3.11 23.67 -13.35
CA GLU A 375 -4.07 24.56 -12.68
C GLU A 375 -4.17 24.28 -11.18
N GLU A 376 -3.89 23.04 -10.75
CA GLU A 376 -3.87 22.66 -9.34
C GLU A 376 -2.75 23.35 -8.57
N TYR A 377 -1.58 23.53 -9.19
CA TYR A 377 -0.45 24.23 -8.57
C TYR A 377 -0.72 25.74 -8.45
N ASP A 378 -1.28 26.37 -9.47
CA ASP A 378 -1.67 27.79 -9.40
C ASP A 378 -2.72 28.02 -8.31
N SER A 379 -3.69 27.12 -8.20
CA SER A 379 -4.67 27.12 -7.12
C SER A 379 -4.00 26.98 -5.75
N ALA A 380 -3.01 26.10 -5.61
CA ALA A 380 -2.25 25.94 -4.38
C ALA A 380 -1.46 27.21 -4.01
N LEU A 381 -0.78 27.85 -4.97
CA LEU A 381 -0.05 29.10 -4.75
C LEU A 381 -0.99 30.24 -4.35
N GLN A 382 -2.16 30.34 -4.97
CA GLN A 382 -3.18 31.33 -4.59
C GLN A 382 -3.66 31.13 -3.15
N LEU A 383 -3.84 29.88 -2.71
CA LEU A 383 -4.21 29.58 -1.32
C LEU A 383 -3.05 29.88 -0.36
N LEU A 384 -1.80 29.57 -0.73
CA LEU A 384 -0.61 29.94 0.05
C LEU A 384 -0.50 31.46 0.22
N ARG A 385 -0.88 32.23 -0.81
CA ARG A 385 -0.94 33.70 -0.78
C ARG A 385 -2.02 34.25 0.16
N ILE A 386 -2.89 33.42 0.72
CA ILE A 386 -3.94 33.84 1.66
C ILE A 386 -3.65 33.34 3.08
N LEU A 387 -2.68 32.43 3.28
CA LEU A 387 -2.33 31.87 4.58
C LEU A 387 -2.05 32.92 5.66
N ALA A 388 -2.47 32.58 6.88
CA ALA A 388 -2.18 33.34 8.08
C ALA A 388 -0.69 33.26 8.44
N LYS A 389 -0.21 34.25 9.19
CA LYS A 389 1.20 34.34 9.61
C LYS A 389 1.64 33.12 10.42
N ASP A 390 0.88 32.74 11.44
CA ASP A 390 1.30 31.67 12.34
C ASP A 390 1.35 30.30 11.65
N GLU A 391 0.40 30.04 10.74
CA GLU A 391 0.38 28.84 9.90
C GLU A 391 1.55 28.81 8.92
N LEU A 392 1.84 29.94 8.25
CA LEU A 392 2.98 30.05 7.34
C LEU A 392 4.30 29.82 8.08
N VAL A 393 4.49 30.43 9.24
CA VAL A 393 5.70 30.26 10.04
C VAL A 393 5.81 28.81 10.55
N ALA A 394 4.72 28.18 11.00
CA ALA A 394 4.73 26.78 11.40
C ALA A 394 5.11 25.83 10.23
N ALA A 395 4.59 26.07 9.04
CA ALA A 395 4.92 25.31 7.85
C ALA A 395 6.39 25.52 7.43
N LEU A 396 6.89 26.75 7.44
CA LEU A 396 8.29 27.07 7.14
C LEU A 396 9.26 26.46 8.17
N ARG A 397 8.92 26.46 9.46
CA ARG A 397 9.72 25.76 10.49
C ARG A 397 9.79 24.26 10.22
N SER A 398 8.67 23.65 9.81
CA SER A 398 8.64 22.23 9.43
C SER A 398 9.53 21.96 8.22
N CYS A 399 9.50 22.83 7.21
CA CYS A 399 10.42 22.76 6.06
C CYS A 399 11.90 22.90 6.47
N ALA A 400 12.21 23.81 7.40
CA ALA A 400 13.56 23.98 7.91
C ALA A 400 14.08 22.72 8.62
N GLU A 401 13.26 22.05 9.44
CA GLU A 401 13.65 20.78 10.07
C GLU A 401 13.89 19.66 9.05
N ILE A 402 13.05 19.56 8.01
CA ILE A 402 13.23 18.61 6.90
C ILE A 402 14.57 18.86 6.20
N LEU A 403 14.85 20.12 5.86
CA LEU A 403 16.08 20.47 5.15
C LEU A 403 17.34 20.34 6.02
N LYS A 404 17.27 20.53 7.35
CA LYS A 404 18.39 20.28 8.27
C LYS A 404 18.88 18.83 8.19
N SER A 405 17.97 17.89 7.92
CA SER A 405 18.33 16.48 7.73
C SER A 405 19.07 16.22 6.39
N ALA A 406 19.00 17.14 5.43
CA ALA A 406 19.61 17.01 4.11
C ALA A 406 21.03 17.61 4.07
N ASN A 407 22.05 16.74 4.14
CA ASN A 407 23.48 17.09 4.21
C ASN A 407 24.14 17.69 2.93
N THR A 408 23.37 18.31 2.03
CA THR A 408 23.90 18.88 0.77
C THR A 408 24.14 20.38 0.88
N LYS A 409 25.29 20.85 0.37
CA LYS A 409 25.69 22.29 0.38
C LYS A 409 24.65 23.23 -0.24
N ARG A 410 23.95 22.79 -1.31
CA ARG A 410 22.88 23.59 -1.94
C ARG A 410 21.67 23.74 -1.03
N MET A 411 21.25 22.66 -0.37
CA MET A 411 20.15 22.70 0.59
C MET A 411 20.50 23.50 1.85
N GLN A 412 21.78 23.57 2.24
CA GLN A 412 22.24 24.46 3.31
C GLN A 412 22.12 25.94 2.95
N ASN A 413 22.33 26.33 1.69
CA ASN A 413 22.07 27.71 1.24
C ASN A 413 20.55 28.01 1.28
N VAL A 414 19.73 27.07 0.81
CA VAL A 414 18.27 27.18 0.87
C VAL A 414 17.79 27.28 2.33
N LEU A 415 18.39 26.52 3.25
CA LEU A 415 18.14 26.61 4.68
C LEU A 415 18.45 28.00 5.23
N GLN A 416 19.63 28.55 4.94
CA GLN A 416 20.01 29.88 5.42
C GLN A 416 19.04 30.95 4.94
N GLN A 417 18.59 30.86 3.69
CA GLN A 417 17.58 31.77 3.14
C GLN A 417 16.21 31.60 3.82
N LEU A 418 15.78 30.36 4.09
CA LEU A 418 14.55 30.10 4.84
C LEU A 418 14.63 30.58 6.29
N GLU A 419 15.78 30.42 6.94
CA GLU A 419 16.02 30.91 8.31
C GLU A 419 16.02 32.44 8.37
N ASP A 420 16.56 33.14 7.35
CA ASP A 420 16.42 34.59 7.22
C ASP A 420 14.96 35.02 7.05
N PHE A 421 14.19 34.34 6.20
CA PHE A 421 12.76 34.62 6.06
C PHE A 421 11.98 34.36 7.36
N LEU A 422 12.29 33.27 8.08
CA LEU A 422 11.71 32.99 9.39
C LEU A 422 12.04 34.11 10.40
N GLY A 423 13.31 34.53 10.48
CA GLY A 423 13.73 35.62 11.35
C GLY A 423 13.03 36.95 11.02
N ARG A 424 12.86 37.28 9.73
CA ARG A 424 12.13 38.48 9.28
C ARG A 424 10.63 38.40 9.60
N LEU A 425 10.02 37.22 9.51
CA LEU A 425 8.61 37.00 9.85
C LEU A 425 8.37 37.08 11.36
N GLU A 426 9.27 36.52 12.17
CA GLU A 426 9.22 36.59 13.63
C GLU A 426 9.49 38.01 14.15
N ALA A 427 10.41 38.75 13.54
CA ALA A 427 10.68 40.16 13.89
C ALA A 427 9.46 41.07 13.68
N LEU A 428 8.57 40.74 12.73
CA LEU A 428 7.30 41.44 12.56
C LEU A 428 6.26 41.14 13.64
N GLN A 429 6.48 40.12 14.47
CA GLN A 429 5.56 39.72 15.55
C GLN A 429 5.69 40.67 16.75
N GLY A 430 6.87 41.27 16.96
CA GLY A 430 7.12 42.25 18.00
C GLY A 430 6.57 43.66 17.75
N LYS A 431 5.90 43.92 16.61
CA LYS A 431 5.33 45.24 16.25
C LYS A 431 3.80 45.30 16.24
N THR A 432 3.12 44.19 16.55
CA THR A 432 1.66 44.12 16.60
C THR A 432 1.16 43.94 18.03
N ASP A 433 1.41 44.94 18.88
CA ASP A 433 0.65 45.18 20.11
C ASP A 433 0.37 46.68 20.21
N SER A 434 -0.55 47.14 19.36
CA SER A 434 -1.36 48.33 19.60
C SER A 434 -2.66 48.20 18.81
N VAL A 435 -3.45 47.18 19.17
CA VAL A 435 -4.88 47.18 18.83
C VAL A 435 -5.51 48.35 19.58
N SER A 436 -5.64 49.48 18.89
CA SER A 436 -6.54 50.54 19.28
C SER A 436 -7.94 49.95 19.45
N LYS A 437 -8.45 49.97 20.68
CA LYS A 437 -9.86 49.71 20.99
C LYS A 437 -10.70 50.68 20.15
N MET A 438 -11.26 50.21 19.03
CA MET A 438 -12.28 50.96 18.32
C MET A 438 -13.61 50.78 19.07
N GLU A 439 -14.02 51.84 19.76
CA GLU A 439 -15.39 52.00 20.24
C GLU A 439 -16.34 52.00 19.05
N TYR A 440 -17.31 51.08 19.03
CA TYR A 440 -18.38 51.09 18.05
C TYR A 440 -19.41 52.17 18.42
N GLN A 441 -19.30 53.35 17.82
CA GLN A 441 -20.43 54.27 17.73
C GLN A 441 -21.32 53.88 16.53
N ARG A 442 -22.63 53.76 16.78
CA ARG A 442 -23.66 53.53 15.76
C ARG A 442 -23.56 54.63 14.69
N THR A 443 -23.35 54.25 13.43
CA THR A 443 -23.46 55.16 12.29
C THR A 443 -24.42 54.62 11.23
N ASP A 444 -25.10 55.55 10.57
CA ASP A 444 -26.18 55.31 9.61
C ASP A 444 -25.73 54.49 8.39
N LEU A 445 -26.66 53.66 7.89
CA LEU A 445 -26.50 52.76 6.75
C LEU A 445 -25.92 53.45 5.49
N PHE A 446 -26.22 54.74 5.31
CA PHE A 446 -25.76 55.54 4.16
C PHE A 446 -24.27 55.93 4.26
N GLN A 447 -23.74 56.17 5.47
CA GLN A 447 -22.32 56.43 5.67
C GLN A 447 -21.47 55.15 5.53
N LEU A 448 -22.03 54.00 5.92
CA LEU A 448 -21.43 52.69 5.67
C LEU A 448 -21.35 52.38 4.17
N GLN A 449 -22.40 52.66 3.40
CA GLN A 449 -22.40 52.42 1.96
C GLN A 449 -21.40 53.33 1.22
N LYS A 450 -21.30 54.60 1.62
CA LYS A 450 -20.32 55.54 1.07
C LYS A 450 -18.88 55.19 1.45
N THR A 451 -18.64 54.75 2.70
CA THR A 451 -17.31 54.29 3.13
C THR A 451 -16.91 52.94 2.55
N LEU A 452 -17.87 52.07 2.19
CA LEU A 452 -17.61 50.84 1.45
C LEU A 452 -17.23 51.14 -0.02
N LEU A 453 -17.93 52.05 -0.68
CA LEU A 453 -17.60 52.53 -2.03
C LEU A 453 -16.25 53.27 -2.08
N GLU A 454 -15.93 54.08 -1.07
CA GLU A 454 -14.61 54.73 -0.94
C GLU A 454 -13.49 53.74 -0.52
N LYS A 455 -13.82 52.59 0.05
CA LYS A 455 -12.87 51.50 0.35
C LYS A 455 -12.65 50.56 -0.85
N GLU A 456 -13.60 50.46 -1.77
CA GLU A 456 -13.43 49.71 -3.02
C GLU A 456 -12.46 50.39 -4.00
N SER A 457 -12.46 51.73 -4.07
CA SER A 457 -11.50 52.49 -4.88
C SER A 457 -10.06 52.48 -4.33
N ARG A 458 -9.88 52.14 -3.04
CA ARG A 458 -8.56 51.92 -2.40
C ARG A 458 -8.08 50.46 -2.45
N ARG A 459 -8.56 49.65 -3.41
CA ARG A 459 -8.04 48.28 -3.65
C ARG A 459 -6.62 48.24 -4.24
N THR A 460 -6.01 49.37 -4.54
CA THR A 460 -4.54 49.53 -4.55
C THR A 460 -4.04 49.70 -3.11
N LYS A 461 -4.37 48.75 -2.23
CA LYS A 461 -3.90 48.73 -0.85
C LYS A 461 -2.37 48.73 -0.87
N ARG A 462 -1.73 49.66 -0.14
CA ARG A 462 -0.34 49.49 0.28
C ARG A 462 -0.27 48.10 0.92
N MET A 463 0.38 47.16 0.25
CA MET A 463 0.52 45.80 0.75
C MET A 463 1.11 45.89 2.15
N ASN A 464 0.51 45.20 3.12
CA ASN A 464 1.07 45.15 4.45
C ASN A 464 2.52 44.62 4.36
N PRO A 465 3.46 45.08 5.20
CA PRO A 465 4.83 44.55 5.18
C PRO A 465 4.89 43.02 5.23
N PHE A 466 3.94 42.40 5.95
CA PHE A 466 3.73 40.96 5.99
C PHE A 466 3.26 40.37 4.64
N GLU A 467 2.35 41.02 3.93
CA GLU A 467 1.87 40.55 2.61
C GLU A 467 3.00 40.60 1.57
N VAL A 468 3.86 41.62 1.62
CA VAL A 468 5.04 41.72 0.75
C VAL A 468 6.04 40.59 1.05
N LEU A 469 6.33 40.34 2.32
CA LEU A 469 7.20 39.23 2.73
C LEU A 469 6.62 37.86 2.37
N ARG A 470 5.31 37.68 2.53
CA ARG A 470 4.63 36.44 2.13
C ARG A 470 4.75 36.21 0.63
N SER A 471 4.55 37.24 -0.19
CA SER A 471 4.78 37.12 -1.64
C SER A 471 6.22 36.77 -1.95
N GLN A 472 7.20 37.42 -1.32
CA GLN A 472 8.63 37.08 -1.49
C GLN A 472 8.93 35.62 -1.13
N VAL A 473 8.37 35.11 -0.04
CA VAL A 473 8.52 33.71 0.38
C VAL A 473 7.90 32.75 -0.62
N ILE A 474 6.71 33.08 -1.15
CA ILE A 474 6.02 32.22 -2.12
C ILE A 474 6.74 32.23 -3.47
N ASP A 475 7.21 33.39 -3.92
CA ASP A 475 8.02 33.50 -5.15
C ASP A 475 9.36 32.76 -4.98
N PHE A 476 9.93 32.78 -3.78
CA PHE A 476 11.08 31.96 -3.43
C PHE A 476 10.76 30.46 -3.51
N ILE A 477 9.66 30.00 -2.91
CA ILE A 477 9.21 28.59 -3.02
C ILE A 477 8.97 28.22 -4.48
N ASP A 478 8.35 29.08 -5.28
CA ASP A 478 8.12 28.83 -6.71
C ASP A 478 9.43 28.68 -7.48
N SER A 479 10.43 29.53 -7.20
CA SER A 479 11.75 29.40 -7.82
C SER A 479 12.46 28.09 -7.42
N LEU A 480 12.34 27.65 -6.16
CA LEU A 480 12.86 26.36 -5.70
C LEU A 480 12.17 25.18 -6.42
N VAL A 481 10.84 25.23 -6.55
CA VAL A 481 10.07 24.19 -7.23
C VAL A 481 10.51 24.09 -8.70
N ARG A 482 10.66 25.22 -9.40
CA ARG A 482 11.12 25.25 -10.80
C ARG A 482 12.55 24.74 -10.98
N GLU A 483 13.46 25.07 -10.06
CA GLU A 483 14.86 24.64 -10.16
C GLU A 483 15.03 23.14 -9.87
N TYR A 484 14.36 22.62 -8.84
CA TYR A 484 14.67 21.29 -8.30
C TYR A 484 13.61 20.21 -8.54
N LEU A 485 12.34 20.56 -8.76
CA LEU A 485 11.25 19.60 -9.01
C LEU A 485 10.96 19.41 -10.52
N THR A 486 11.99 19.50 -11.36
CA THR A 486 11.87 19.13 -12.78
C THR A 486 11.58 17.64 -12.91
N PRO A 487 10.73 17.19 -13.85
CA PRO A 487 10.48 15.78 -14.07
C PRO A 487 11.75 14.99 -14.39
N ALA A 488 11.80 13.74 -13.93
CA ALA A 488 12.95 12.86 -14.15
C ALA A 488 13.19 12.58 -15.65
N GLU A 489 12.17 12.68 -16.50
CA GLU A 489 12.25 12.46 -17.94
C GLU A 489 13.21 13.43 -18.67
N PHE A 490 13.42 14.63 -18.10
CA PHE A 490 14.34 15.62 -18.65
C PHE A 490 15.79 15.40 -18.21
N GLN A 491 16.02 14.56 -17.19
CA GLN A 491 17.37 14.24 -16.75
C GLN A 491 17.98 13.20 -17.69
N PRO A 492 19.23 13.40 -18.14
CA PRO A 492 19.90 12.43 -18.99
C PRO A 492 20.23 11.14 -18.22
N LEU A 493 20.14 10.00 -18.90
CA LEU A 493 20.34 8.65 -18.34
C LEU A 493 19.32 8.26 -17.25
N ASN A 494 18.13 8.84 -17.25
CA ASN A 494 17.08 8.48 -16.29
C ASN A 494 16.65 7.00 -16.39
N GLU A 495 16.68 6.41 -17.59
CA GLU A 495 16.18 5.05 -17.84
C GLU A 495 17.01 3.99 -17.11
N VAL A 496 18.26 4.31 -16.77
CA VAL A 496 19.12 3.43 -15.98
C VAL A 496 18.55 3.20 -14.57
N CYS A 497 17.96 4.25 -13.99
CA CYS A 497 17.46 4.23 -12.62
C CYS A 497 15.95 3.99 -12.55
N TYR A 498 15.18 4.48 -13.53
CA TYR A 498 13.71 4.45 -13.52
C TYR A 498 13.14 3.28 -14.29
N TYR A 499 12.27 2.52 -13.63
CA TYR A 499 11.48 1.47 -14.26
C TYR A 499 10.12 1.99 -14.75
N SER A 500 9.89 1.83 -16.06
CA SER A 500 8.75 2.44 -16.79
C SER A 500 7.69 1.45 -17.31
N SER A 501 7.94 0.14 -17.25
CA SER A 501 7.08 -0.88 -17.89
C SER A 501 5.80 -1.20 -17.10
N SER A 502 4.87 -0.24 -16.99
CA SER A 502 3.61 -0.42 -16.24
C SER A 502 2.68 -1.50 -16.82
N GLY A 503 2.71 -1.73 -18.14
CA GLY A 503 1.87 -2.72 -18.82
C GLY A 503 2.18 -4.15 -18.39
N VAL A 504 3.47 -4.51 -18.34
CA VAL A 504 3.93 -5.84 -17.91
C VAL A 504 3.57 -6.06 -16.45
N LEU A 505 3.85 -5.06 -15.61
CA LEU A 505 3.51 -5.12 -14.19
C LEU A 505 2.00 -5.34 -13.96
N ARG A 506 1.15 -4.60 -14.66
CA ARG A 506 -0.31 -4.74 -14.56
C ARG A 506 -0.76 -6.13 -14.99
N GLN A 507 -0.24 -6.65 -16.10
CA GLN A 507 -0.59 -7.99 -16.59
C GLN A 507 -0.13 -9.12 -15.67
N ARG A 508 0.99 -8.94 -14.95
CA ARG A 508 1.56 -9.98 -14.07
C ARG A 508 1.01 -9.95 -12.65
N LEU A 509 0.76 -8.76 -12.09
CA LEU A 509 0.23 -8.61 -10.73
C LEU A 509 -1.30 -8.63 -10.68
N ASN A 510 -1.97 -7.96 -11.63
CA ASN A 510 -3.43 -7.90 -11.70
C ASN A 510 -3.91 -8.66 -12.94
N VAL A 511 -3.80 -9.99 -12.85
CA VAL A 511 -4.17 -10.88 -13.96
C VAL A 511 -5.68 -10.86 -14.15
N THR A 512 -6.13 -10.59 -15.37
CA THR A 512 -7.54 -10.64 -15.77
C THR A 512 -7.82 -11.85 -16.68
N PRO A 513 -7.77 -13.10 -16.15
CA PRO A 513 -7.84 -14.30 -16.98
C PRO A 513 -9.14 -14.37 -17.78
N ARG A 514 -10.26 -13.91 -17.20
CA ARG A 514 -11.55 -13.84 -17.87
C ARG A 514 -11.49 -12.98 -19.13
N THR A 515 -10.94 -11.77 -19.05
CA THR A 515 -10.81 -10.86 -20.20
C THR A 515 -9.89 -11.46 -21.26
N SER A 516 -8.78 -12.09 -20.87
CA SER A 516 -7.87 -12.75 -21.81
C SER A 516 -8.54 -13.91 -22.57
N ILE A 517 -9.28 -14.77 -21.86
CA ILE A 517 -10.01 -15.89 -22.47
C ILE A 517 -11.12 -15.36 -23.39
N GLN A 518 -11.90 -14.38 -22.94
CA GLN A 518 -12.96 -13.78 -23.76
C GLN A 518 -12.39 -13.12 -25.01
N ALA A 519 -11.29 -12.38 -24.90
CA ALA A 519 -10.60 -11.77 -26.03
C ALA A 519 -10.07 -12.83 -27.01
N ALA A 520 -9.51 -13.93 -26.51
CA ALA A 520 -9.04 -15.05 -27.34
C ALA A 520 -10.17 -15.73 -28.11
N LEU A 521 -11.31 -15.98 -27.45
CA LEU A 521 -12.47 -16.62 -28.06
C LEU A 521 -13.24 -15.68 -29.03
N THR A 522 -13.23 -14.38 -28.77
CA THR A 522 -13.92 -13.38 -29.60
C THR A 522 -13.09 -12.99 -30.82
N HIS A 523 -11.78 -12.80 -30.61
CA HIS A 523 -10.83 -12.35 -31.63
C HIS A 523 -9.55 -13.21 -31.64
N PRO A 524 -9.61 -14.42 -32.23
CA PRO A 524 -8.44 -15.32 -32.36
C PRO A 524 -7.28 -14.70 -33.15
N PHE A 525 -7.58 -13.74 -34.02
CA PHE A 525 -6.61 -13.02 -34.84
C PHE A 525 -5.44 -12.43 -34.03
N TYR A 526 -5.69 -11.85 -32.86
CA TYR A 526 -4.64 -11.22 -32.06
C TYR A 526 -3.55 -12.19 -31.61
N TYR A 527 -3.87 -13.49 -31.51
CA TYR A 527 -2.94 -14.53 -31.06
C TYR A 527 -2.36 -15.32 -32.23
N LEU A 528 -3.18 -15.71 -33.21
CA LEU A 528 -2.78 -16.56 -34.34
C LEU A 528 -2.22 -15.78 -35.54
N LYS A 529 -2.46 -14.46 -35.62
CA LYS A 529 -1.98 -13.54 -36.68
C LYS A 529 -2.21 -14.06 -38.12
N ASN A 530 -3.32 -14.76 -38.35
CA ASN A 530 -3.72 -15.22 -39.67
C ASN A 530 -4.76 -14.27 -40.29
N GLU A 531 -4.52 -13.82 -41.51
CA GLU A 531 -5.37 -12.87 -42.24
C GLU A 531 -6.81 -13.38 -42.45
N SER A 532 -7.01 -14.71 -42.59
CA SER A 532 -8.35 -15.32 -42.73
C SER A 532 -9.24 -15.19 -41.50
N LEU A 533 -8.67 -14.81 -40.35
CA LEU A 533 -9.35 -14.63 -39.07
C LEU A 533 -9.69 -13.17 -38.77
N LYS A 534 -9.37 -12.23 -39.68
CA LYS A 534 -9.74 -10.82 -39.53
C LYS A 534 -11.24 -10.65 -39.73
N THR A 535 -12.00 -10.73 -38.65
CA THR A 535 -13.43 -10.41 -38.62
C THR A 535 -13.69 -9.04 -38.04
N ASN A 536 -14.60 -8.28 -38.65
CA ASN A 536 -15.24 -7.14 -37.99
C ASN A 536 -16.03 -7.61 -36.76
N THR A 537 -16.25 -6.71 -35.79
CA THR A 537 -17.01 -7.01 -34.57
C THR A 537 -18.39 -7.57 -34.92
N GLY A 538 -18.70 -8.78 -34.45
CA GLY A 538 -20.00 -9.42 -34.63
C GLY A 538 -20.11 -10.39 -35.83
N THR A 539 -19.12 -10.49 -36.71
CA THR A 539 -19.14 -11.52 -37.77
C THR A 539 -18.43 -12.80 -37.33
N ILE A 540 -19.01 -13.94 -37.69
CA ILE A 540 -18.43 -15.27 -37.45
C ILE A 540 -17.64 -15.63 -38.72
N SER A 541 -16.31 -15.68 -38.63
CA SER A 541 -15.49 -16.26 -39.70
C SER A 541 -15.58 -17.77 -39.59
N SER A 542 -15.92 -18.41 -40.69
CA SER A 542 -16.00 -19.86 -40.81
C SER A 542 -14.62 -20.53 -40.81
N ALA A 543 -13.54 -19.76 -40.99
CA ALA A 543 -12.15 -20.22 -40.83
C ALA A 543 -11.66 -20.19 -39.37
N ALA A 544 -12.49 -19.74 -38.41
CA ALA A 544 -12.14 -19.69 -37.00
C ALA A 544 -12.11 -21.08 -36.35
N PRO A 545 -11.34 -21.28 -35.26
CA PRO A 545 -11.37 -22.52 -34.51
C PRO A 545 -12.78 -22.84 -33.99
N ASP A 546 -13.12 -24.13 -33.93
CA ASP A 546 -14.46 -24.63 -33.53
C ASP A 546 -14.94 -24.02 -32.21
N LEU A 547 -14.07 -23.96 -31.21
CA LEU A 547 -14.37 -23.36 -29.89
C LEU A 547 -14.77 -21.88 -29.99
N CYS A 548 -14.17 -21.12 -30.91
CA CYS A 548 -14.48 -19.70 -31.10
C CYS A 548 -15.82 -19.50 -31.82
N ILE A 549 -16.16 -20.39 -32.76
CA ILE A 549 -17.46 -20.39 -33.44
C ILE A 549 -18.57 -20.71 -32.44
N VAL A 550 -18.41 -21.82 -31.71
CA VAL A 550 -19.33 -22.25 -30.65
C VAL A 550 -19.47 -21.17 -29.58
N TYR A 551 -18.38 -20.48 -29.21
CA TYR A 551 -18.43 -19.33 -28.33
C TYR A 551 -19.16 -18.12 -28.95
N LYS A 552 -19.03 -17.79 -30.23
CA LYS A 552 -19.82 -16.68 -30.80
C LYS A 552 -21.32 -17.00 -30.80
N LEU A 553 -21.69 -18.22 -31.18
CA LEU A 553 -23.08 -18.70 -31.15
C LEU A 553 -23.66 -18.71 -29.73
N HIS A 554 -22.90 -19.14 -28.71
CA HIS A 554 -23.40 -19.12 -27.33
C HIS A 554 -23.71 -17.71 -26.81
N LEU A 555 -23.06 -16.67 -27.35
CA LEU A 555 -23.31 -15.29 -26.96
C LEU A 555 -24.68 -14.81 -27.44
N GLU A 556 -25.10 -15.24 -28.63
CA GLU A 556 -26.41 -14.94 -29.25
C GLU A 556 -27.55 -15.69 -28.56
N CYS A 557 -27.26 -16.86 -27.97
CA CYS A 557 -28.24 -17.63 -27.23
C CYS A 557 -28.60 -17.02 -25.85
N GLY A 558 -29.83 -17.28 -25.42
CA GLY A 558 -30.34 -16.90 -24.10
C GLY A 558 -29.75 -17.72 -22.94
N ARG A 559 -30.40 -17.64 -21.78
CA ARG A 559 -29.95 -18.31 -20.54
C ARG A 559 -29.95 -19.84 -20.62
N LEU A 560 -30.93 -20.42 -21.32
CA LEU A 560 -31.02 -21.85 -21.58
C LEU A 560 -30.81 -22.06 -23.07
N ILE A 561 -29.82 -22.88 -23.43
CA ILE A 561 -29.41 -23.15 -24.81
C ILE A 561 -29.90 -24.56 -25.13
N ASN A 562 -30.70 -24.70 -26.18
CA ASN A 562 -31.07 -26.00 -26.75
C ASN A 562 -29.85 -26.57 -27.50
N LEU A 563 -29.43 -27.78 -27.15
CA LEU A 563 -28.26 -28.42 -27.77
C LEU A 563 -28.44 -28.66 -29.27
N TYR A 564 -29.66 -29.01 -29.70
CA TYR A 564 -29.94 -29.33 -31.10
C TYR A 564 -29.88 -28.09 -31.99
N ASP A 565 -30.58 -27.01 -31.62
CA ASP A 565 -30.58 -25.76 -32.38
C ASP A 565 -29.16 -25.16 -32.47
N TRP A 566 -28.37 -25.33 -31.42
CA TRP A 566 -27.01 -24.84 -31.36
C TRP A 566 -26.04 -25.64 -32.23
N LEU A 567 -26.21 -26.96 -32.27
CA LEU A 567 -25.52 -27.85 -33.20
C LEU A 567 -25.86 -27.51 -34.65
N GLU A 568 -27.14 -27.30 -34.97
CA GLU A 568 -27.59 -26.93 -36.32
C GLU A 568 -26.99 -25.59 -36.76
N ALA A 569 -26.96 -24.60 -35.87
CA ALA A 569 -26.30 -23.33 -36.12
C ALA A 569 -24.78 -23.48 -36.36
N TYR A 570 -24.10 -24.34 -35.59
CA TYR A 570 -22.67 -24.62 -35.78
C TYR A 570 -22.39 -25.30 -37.13
N VAL A 571 -23.19 -26.31 -37.50
CA VAL A 571 -23.06 -27.01 -38.78
C VAL A 571 -23.28 -26.04 -39.95
N THR A 572 -24.25 -25.12 -39.84
CA THR A 572 -24.53 -24.11 -40.87
C THR A 572 -23.32 -23.18 -41.10
N VAL A 573 -22.67 -22.72 -40.03
CA VAL A 573 -21.48 -21.85 -40.13
C VAL A 573 -20.28 -22.58 -40.74
N MET A 574 -20.08 -23.85 -40.38
CA MET A 574 -18.96 -24.65 -40.91
C MET A 574 -19.16 -25.01 -42.38
N SER A 575 -20.38 -25.37 -42.78
CA SER A 575 -20.68 -25.68 -44.18
C SER A 575 -20.53 -24.45 -45.09
N ALA A 576 -20.84 -23.24 -44.59
CA ALA A 576 -20.58 -21.99 -45.32
C ALA A 576 -19.08 -21.69 -45.56
N ALA A 577 -18.16 -22.36 -44.86
CA ALA A 577 -16.71 -22.31 -45.16
C ALA A 577 -16.31 -23.23 -46.31
N GLU A 578 -17.04 -24.33 -46.50
CA GLU A 578 -16.66 -25.46 -47.34
C GLU A 578 -17.22 -25.35 -48.77
N ASP A 579 -18.15 -24.44 -49.04
CA ASP A 579 -18.81 -24.21 -50.35
C ASP A 579 -17.87 -23.69 -51.47
N GLN A 580 -16.55 -23.70 -51.30
CA GLN A 580 -15.60 -23.40 -52.37
C GLN A 580 -14.91 -24.61 -53.01
N ASP A 581 -14.98 -25.82 -52.44
CA ASP A 581 -14.35 -26.99 -53.08
C ASP A 581 -15.15 -28.30 -52.95
N THR A 582 -15.68 -28.73 -54.10
CA THR A 582 -16.03 -30.10 -54.53
C THR A 582 -17.33 -30.79 -54.07
N ASN A 583 -18.17 -31.04 -55.08
CA ASN A 583 -19.18 -32.10 -55.13
C ASN A 583 -18.54 -33.47 -54.82
N SER A 584 -19.06 -34.23 -53.85
CA SER A 584 -19.12 -35.72 -53.89
C SER A 584 -19.79 -36.33 -52.66
N GLU A 585 -20.28 -37.56 -52.84
CA GLU A 585 -21.26 -38.31 -52.04
C GLU A 585 -20.78 -38.81 -50.64
N GLU A 586 -19.99 -38.04 -49.90
CA GLU A 586 -19.50 -38.41 -48.54
C GLU A 586 -20.26 -37.74 -47.38
N CYS A 587 -21.41 -37.10 -47.65
CA CYS A 587 -22.16 -36.24 -46.72
C CYS A 587 -22.41 -36.85 -45.30
N GLY A 588 -22.70 -38.15 -45.19
CA GLY A 588 -23.02 -38.78 -43.89
C GLY A 588 -21.83 -38.99 -42.92
N LYS A 589 -20.59 -39.09 -43.42
CA LYS A 589 -19.39 -39.21 -42.55
C LYS A 589 -18.90 -37.83 -42.07
N PHE A 590 -19.03 -36.83 -42.93
CA PHE A 590 -18.68 -35.44 -42.63
C PHE A 590 -19.60 -34.86 -41.54
N ASP A 591 -20.89 -35.21 -41.55
CA ASP A 591 -21.80 -34.84 -40.46
C ASP A 591 -21.36 -35.45 -39.13
N SER A 592 -21.01 -36.75 -39.08
CA SER A 592 -20.54 -37.38 -37.84
C SER A 592 -19.27 -36.71 -37.27
N LEU A 593 -18.38 -36.20 -38.12
CA LEU A 593 -17.18 -35.47 -37.69
C LEU A 593 -17.50 -34.06 -37.17
N LYS A 594 -18.40 -33.32 -37.85
CA LYS A 594 -18.89 -32.01 -37.37
C LYS A 594 -19.59 -32.16 -36.01
N HIS A 595 -20.39 -33.21 -35.83
CA HIS A 595 -21.02 -33.53 -34.55
C HIS A 595 -19.98 -33.82 -33.45
N ALA A 596 -18.94 -34.61 -33.74
CA ALA A 596 -17.88 -34.91 -32.76
C ALA A 596 -17.10 -33.65 -32.35
N ARG A 597 -16.77 -32.77 -33.31
CA ARG A 597 -16.10 -31.48 -33.03
C ARG A 597 -16.97 -30.55 -32.19
N PHE A 598 -18.28 -30.50 -32.49
CA PHE A 598 -19.23 -29.74 -31.67
C PHE A 598 -19.26 -30.26 -30.22
N ILE A 599 -19.41 -31.57 -30.03
CA ILE A 599 -19.44 -32.18 -28.68
C ILE A 599 -18.13 -31.86 -27.92
N GLN A 600 -16.98 -31.91 -28.59
CA GLN A 600 -15.70 -31.52 -28.00
C GLN A 600 -15.71 -30.04 -27.59
N ALA A 601 -16.09 -29.12 -28.49
CA ALA A 601 -16.13 -27.69 -28.20
C ALA A 601 -17.10 -27.35 -27.06
N VAL A 602 -18.25 -28.02 -26.98
CA VAL A 602 -19.20 -27.88 -25.86
C VAL A 602 -18.59 -28.38 -24.55
N SER A 603 -17.88 -29.51 -24.58
CA SER A 603 -17.17 -30.05 -23.42
C SER A 603 -16.07 -29.10 -22.93
N GLU A 604 -15.31 -28.51 -23.85
CA GLU A 604 -14.30 -27.48 -23.54
C GLU A 604 -14.94 -26.21 -22.95
N MET A 605 -16.12 -25.79 -23.43
CA MET A 605 -16.85 -24.67 -22.84
C MET A 605 -17.42 -24.98 -21.45
N GLU A 606 -17.84 -26.21 -21.19
CA GLU A 606 -18.22 -26.66 -19.84
C GLU A 606 -17.00 -26.67 -18.92
N PHE A 607 -15.85 -27.15 -19.40
CA PHE A 607 -14.57 -27.12 -18.67
C PHE A 607 -14.13 -25.69 -18.32
N LEU A 608 -14.27 -24.74 -19.26
CA LEU A 608 -13.99 -23.32 -19.03
C LEU A 608 -15.03 -22.62 -18.13
N GLY A 609 -16.15 -23.28 -17.83
CA GLY A 609 -17.21 -22.75 -16.96
C GLY A 609 -18.14 -21.74 -17.63
N PHE A 610 -18.18 -21.68 -18.97
CA PHE A 610 -19.15 -20.84 -19.70
C PHE A 610 -20.56 -21.43 -19.64
N VAL A 611 -20.64 -22.76 -19.60
CA VAL A 611 -21.87 -23.53 -19.78
C VAL A 611 -21.90 -24.65 -18.73
N LYS A 612 -23.09 -25.06 -18.26
CA LYS A 612 -23.28 -26.15 -17.28
C LYS A 612 -24.49 -27.00 -17.59
N SER A 613 -24.32 -28.32 -17.55
CA SER A 613 -25.42 -29.28 -17.65
C SER A 613 -26.56 -28.98 -16.65
N THR A 614 -27.80 -28.96 -17.15
CA THR A 614 -28.99 -28.75 -16.29
C THR A 614 -29.98 -29.88 -16.41
N LYS A 615 -30.69 -30.13 -15.30
CA LYS A 615 -31.83 -31.05 -15.25
C LYS A 615 -33.18 -30.34 -15.37
N GLN A 616 -33.19 -29.03 -15.65
CA GLN A 616 -34.42 -28.23 -15.71
C GLN A 616 -35.24 -28.52 -16.97
N LYS A 617 -34.56 -28.77 -18.10
CA LYS A 617 -35.15 -29.20 -19.36
C LYS A 617 -34.24 -30.26 -20.00
N THR A 618 -34.84 -31.24 -20.66
CA THR A 618 -34.11 -32.25 -21.44
C THR A 618 -33.36 -31.58 -22.58
N ASP A 619 -32.14 -32.03 -22.85
CA ASP A 619 -31.29 -31.54 -23.96
C ASP A 619 -30.97 -30.04 -23.95
N HIS A 620 -31.02 -29.41 -22.77
CA HIS A 620 -30.66 -28.02 -22.58
C HIS A 620 -29.44 -27.86 -21.67
N VAL A 621 -28.63 -26.85 -22.00
CA VAL A 621 -27.51 -26.44 -21.17
C VAL A 621 -27.72 -25.01 -20.68
N ALA A 622 -27.35 -24.74 -19.43
CA ALA A 622 -27.43 -23.39 -18.89
C ALA A 622 -26.13 -22.63 -19.12
N ARG A 623 -26.30 -21.40 -19.57
CA ARG A 623 -25.24 -20.42 -19.64
C ARG A 623 -24.94 -19.86 -18.24
N LEU A 624 -23.67 -19.86 -17.85
CA LEU A 624 -23.21 -19.36 -16.55
C LEU A 624 -22.67 -17.92 -16.61
N THR A 625 -22.27 -17.46 -17.79
CA THR A 625 -21.67 -16.14 -17.99
C THR A 625 -22.61 -15.20 -18.73
N TRP A 626 -22.66 -13.94 -18.31
CA TRP A 626 -23.36 -12.89 -19.06
C TRP A 626 -22.48 -12.41 -20.21
N GLY A 627 -23.07 -12.31 -21.41
CA GLY A 627 -22.45 -11.73 -22.59
C GLY A 627 -22.56 -10.23 -22.53
N GLY A 628 -21.42 -9.55 -22.47
CA GLY A 628 -21.33 -8.11 -22.38
C GLY A 628 -20.48 -7.67 -21.18
N CYS A 629 -19.25 -7.26 -21.48
CA CYS A 629 -18.61 -6.13 -20.82
C CYS A 629 -18.29 -5.13 -21.91
#